data_AF-A0A0C1UDC4-F1
#
_entry.id   AF-A0A0C1UDC4-F1
#
_cell.length_a   1.000
_cell.length_b   1.000
_cell.length_c   1.000
_cell.angle_alpha   90.00
_cell.angle_beta   90.00
_cell.angle_gamma   90.00
#
_symmetry.space_group_name_H-M   'P 1'
#
loop_
_entity.id
_entity.type
_entity.pdbx_description
1 polymer ?
#
loop_
_entity_poly.entity_id
_entity_poly.type
_entity_poly.pdbx_seq_one_letter_code
_entity_poly.pdbx_strand_id
1 'polypeptide(L)' 'MSENKEIDIKPRSREVTDGANRAPARAMLRAVGMKEEDFSKAQVGVASSWNEVTPCNLPLDALAKRCKEGVSNAG' A
#
# COMPACT_ATOMS: atom_id res chain seq x y z
N MET A 1 -31.93 12.76 -5.48
CA MET A 1 -31.48 11.46 -4.96
C MET A 1 -30.03 11.31 -5.37
N SER A 2 -29.09 11.56 -4.46
CA SER A 2 -27.66 11.33 -4.73
C SER A 2 -27.41 9.84 -4.81
N GLU A 3 -26.96 9.36 -5.96
CA GLU A 3 -26.51 7.97 -6.13
C GLU A 3 -25.42 7.66 -5.09
N ASN A 4 -25.67 6.64 -4.26
CA ASN A 4 -24.68 6.12 -3.34
C ASN A 4 -23.70 5.26 -4.14
N LYS A 5 -22.73 5.91 -4.80
CA LYS A 5 -21.71 5.22 -5.60
C LYS A 5 -20.81 4.44 -4.65
N GLU A 6 -20.82 3.12 -4.76
CA GLU A 6 -19.97 2.23 -3.98
C GLU A 6 -18.49 2.65 -4.16
N ILE A 7 -17.77 2.80 -3.05
CA ILE A 7 -16.39 3.29 -3.07
C ILE A 7 -15.47 2.18 -3.57
N ASP A 8 -14.84 2.41 -4.71
CA ASP A 8 -13.76 1.54 -5.20
C ASP A 8 -12.51 1.70 -4.33
N ILE A 9 -12.20 0.69 -3.53
CA ILE A 9 -11.04 0.67 -2.63
C ILE A 9 -9.69 0.49 -3.37
N LYS A 10 -9.70 0.06 -4.64
CA LYS A 10 -8.51 -0.15 -5.48
C LYS A 10 -8.58 0.69 -6.76
N PRO A 11 -8.66 2.02 -6.67
CA PRO A 11 -8.83 2.88 -7.84
C PRO A 11 -7.64 2.81 -8.81
N ARG A 12 -6.46 2.37 -8.34
CA ARG A 12 -5.23 2.26 -9.12
C ARG A 12 -4.53 0.92 -9.03
N SER A 13 -4.45 0.31 -7.84
CA SER A 13 -3.69 -0.93 -7.62
C SER A 13 -4.18 -2.11 -8.47
N ARG A 14 -5.44 -2.10 -8.91
CA ARG A 14 -5.97 -3.08 -9.89
C ARG A 14 -5.13 -3.18 -11.17
N GLU A 15 -4.48 -2.09 -11.59
CA GLU A 15 -3.63 -2.06 -12.79
C GLU A 15 -2.41 -2.99 -12.68
N VAL A 16 -2.00 -3.33 -11.45
CA VAL A 16 -0.84 -4.20 -11.18
C VAL A 16 -1.21 -5.52 -10.49
N THR A 17 -2.43 -5.65 -9.97
CA THR A 17 -2.88 -6.89 -9.31
C THR A 17 -3.84 -7.73 -10.16
N ASP A 18 -4.67 -7.13 -11.01
CA ASP A 18 -5.85 -7.80 -11.57
C ASP A 18 -5.68 -8.20 -13.03
N GLY A 19 -6.19 -9.37 -13.40
CA GLY A 19 -6.13 -9.90 -14.78
C GLY A 19 -4.88 -10.73 -15.08
N ALA A 20 -5.01 -11.65 -16.04
CA ALA A 20 -3.95 -12.60 -16.40
C ALA A 20 -2.66 -11.89 -16.85
N ASN A 21 -2.79 -10.81 -17.63
CA ASN A 21 -1.66 -10.03 -18.15
C ASN A 21 -0.82 -9.32 -17.07
N ARG A 22 -1.28 -9.29 -15.81
CA ARG A 22 -0.54 -8.73 -14.66
C ARG A 22 0.25 -9.76 -13.87
N ALA A 23 0.40 -10.99 -14.38
CA ALA A 23 1.23 -12.02 -13.76
C ALA A 23 2.68 -11.57 -13.46
N PRO A 24 3.40 -10.83 -14.34
CA PRO A 24 4.74 -10.35 -14.02
C PRO A 24 4.76 -9.33 -12.88
N ALA A 25 3.78 -8.42 -12.82
CA ALA A 25 3.67 -7.44 -11.74
C ALA A 25 3.39 -8.15 -10.40
N ARG A 26 2.46 -9.12 -10.39
CA ARG A 26 2.20 -9.95 -9.20
C ARG A 26 3.44 -10.73 -8.76
N ALA A 27 4.27 -11.22 -9.68
CA ALA A 27 5.51 -11.91 -9.32
C ALA A 27 6.45 -11.00 -8.49
N MET A 28 6.62 -9.74 -8.90
CA MET A 28 7.42 -8.75 -8.15
C MET A 28 6.78 -8.41 -6.80
N LEU A 29 5.45 -8.27 -6.74
CA LEU A 29 4.74 -8.00 -5.49
C LEU A 29 4.86 -9.17 -4.49
N ARG A 30 4.87 -10.42 -4.97
CA ARG A 30 5.16 -11.59 -4.13
C ARG A 30 6.58 -11.59 -3.60
N ALA A 31 7.55 -11.17 -4.42
CA ALA A 31 8.95 -11.11 -4.00
C ALA A 31 9.18 -10.14 -2.82
N VAL A 32 8.34 -9.11 -2.68
CA VAL A 32 8.36 -8.18 -1.54
C VAL A 32 7.43 -8.58 -0.38
N GLY A 33 6.83 -9.77 -0.44
CA GLY A 33 6.10 -10.39 0.66
C GLY A 33 4.57 -10.38 0.54
N MET A 34 3.97 -9.87 -0.54
CA MET A 34 2.51 -9.92 -0.72
C MET A 34 2.01 -11.32 -1.04
N LYS A 35 0.89 -11.71 -0.42
CA LYS A 35 0.20 -12.99 -0.65
C LYS A 35 -1.00 -12.79 -1.57
N GLU A 36 -1.65 -13.90 -1.94
CA GLU A 36 -2.86 -13.87 -2.77
C GLU A 36 -3.97 -13.01 -2.15
N GLU A 37 -4.19 -13.16 -0.84
CA GLU A 37 -5.18 -12.41 -0.06
C GLU A 37 -4.91 -10.90 -0.01
N ASP A 38 -3.69 -10.44 -0.32
CA ASP A 38 -3.34 -9.02 -0.32
C ASP A 38 -3.69 -8.34 -1.65
N PHE A 39 -3.91 -9.10 -2.73
CA PHE A 39 -4.25 -8.53 -4.03
C PHE A 39 -5.67 -7.97 -4.10
N SER A 40 -6.56 -8.32 -3.17
CA SER A 40 -7.89 -7.71 -3.05
C SER A 40 -7.90 -6.43 -2.20
N LYS A 41 -6.80 -6.12 -1.50
CA LYS A 41 -6.69 -4.96 -0.61
C LYS A 41 -6.20 -3.70 -1.34
N ALA A 42 -6.41 -2.54 -0.73
CA ALA A 42 -5.82 -1.29 -1.20
C ALA A 42 -4.30 -1.31 -1.00
N GLN A 43 -3.55 -0.78 -1.97
CA GLN A 43 -2.11 -0.58 -1.79
C GLN A 43 -1.84 0.84 -1.31
N VAL A 44 -1.28 0.98 -0.11
CA VAL A 44 -0.96 2.28 0.50
C VAL A 44 0.55 2.46 0.57
N GLY A 45 1.06 3.45 -0.16
CA GLY A 45 2.47 3.84 -0.09
C GLY A 45 2.74 4.70 1.14
N VAL A 46 3.58 4.21 2.06
CA VAL A 46 4.05 5.00 3.22
C VAL A 46 5.36 5.70 2.84
N ALA A 47 5.26 6.95 2.41
CA ALA A 47 6.42 7.77 2.08
C ALA A 47 6.96 8.48 3.33
N SER A 48 8.19 8.15 3.73
CA SER A 48 8.89 8.79 4.85
C SER A 48 10.06 9.61 4.33
N SER A 49 10.17 10.86 4.78
CA SER A 49 11.33 11.72 4.54
C SER A 49 12.40 11.56 5.64
N TRP A 50 12.42 10.44 6.35
CA TRP A 50 13.45 10.16 7.35
C TRP A 50 14.85 10.32 6.76
N ASN A 51 15.68 11.04 7.49
CA ASN A 51 17.12 11.21 7.27
C ASN A 51 17.74 11.78 8.54
N GLU A 52 19.07 11.82 8.58
CA GLU A 52 19.85 12.28 9.73
C GLU A 52 20.44 13.69 9.52
N VAL A 53 20.04 14.39 8.44
CA VAL A 53 20.56 15.73 8.11
C VAL A 53 20.07 16.77 9.11
N THR A 54 18.84 16.62 9.61
CA THR A 54 18.21 17.54 10.55
C THR A 54 17.46 16.78 11.65
N PRO A 55 17.41 17.35 12.87
CA PRO A 55 16.75 16.67 14.00
C PRO A 55 15.24 16.48 13.79
N CYS A 56 14.60 17.28 12.94
CA CYS A 56 13.17 17.15 12.65
C CYS A 56 12.80 15.85 11.93
N ASN A 57 13.74 15.21 11.22
CA ASN A 57 13.47 13.99 10.45
C ASN A 57 13.77 12.70 11.22
N LEU A 58 14.54 12.76 12.31
CA LEU A 58 14.90 11.59 13.12
C LEU A 58 13.72 10.70 13.56
N PRO A 59 12.57 11.23 14.04
CA PRO A 59 11.47 10.37 14.48
C PRO A 59 10.71 9.69 13.33
N LEU A 60 10.93 10.09 12.08
CA LEU A 60 10.11 9.65 10.95
C LEU A 60 10.31 8.17 10.57
N ASP A 61 11.43 7.53 10.95
CA ASP A 61 11.61 6.08 10.75
C ASP A 61 10.64 5.27 11.64
N ALA A 62 10.60 5.60 12.93
CA ALA A 62 9.69 4.95 13.87
C ALA A 62 8.22 5.21 13.52
N LEU A 63 7.89 6.43 13.08
CA LEU A 63 6.54 6.78 12.65
C LEU A 63 6.14 6.00 11.39
N ALA A 64 7.02 5.88 10.40
CA ALA A 64 6.73 5.12 9.17
C ALA A 64 6.45 3.65 9.45
N LYS A 65 7.20 3.02 10.37
CA LYS A 65 6.97 1.64 10.81
C LYS A 65 5.59 1.47 11.45
N ARG A 66 5.22 2.37 12.37
CA ARG A 66 3.88 2.36 13.01
C ARG A 66 2.76 2.63 12.00
N CYS A 67 2.97 3.51 11.02
CA CYS A 67 2.00 3.73 9.94
C CYS A 67 1.78 2.45 9.13
N LYS A 68 2.85 1.69 8.79
CA LYS A 68 2.73 0.40 8.08
C LYS A 68 1.93 -0.63 8.88
N GLU A 69 2.12 -0.68 10.20
CA GLU A 69 1.33 -1.53 11.09
C GLU A 69 -0.16 -1.14 11.07
N GLY A 70 -0.44 0.16 11.18
CA GLY A 70 -1.80 0.70 11.12
C GLY A 70 -2.52 0.38 9.80
N VAL A 71 -1.85 0.56 8.67
CA VAL A 71 -2.37 0.17 7.34
C VAL A 71 -2.66 -1.33 7.31
N SER A 72 -1.71 -2.16 7.74
CA SER A 72 -1.86 -3.62 7.68
C SER A 72 -3.02 -4.13 8.54
N ASN A 73 -3.24 -3.51 9.70
CA ASN A 73 -4.32 -3.86 10.62
C ASN A 73 -5.72 -3.41 10.13
N ALA A 74 -5.77 -2.42 9.23
CA ALA A 74 -7.03 -1.90 8.69
C ALA A 74 -7.58 -2.71 7.50
N GLY A 75 -6.76 -3.60 6.92
CA GLY A 75 -7.09 -4.40 5.73
C GLY A 75 -6.85 -3.67 4.42
#